data_AF-A0A0C3QSQ9-F1
#
_entry.id   AF-A0A0C3QSQ9-F1
#
_cell.length_a   1.000
_cell.length_b   1.000
_cell.length_c   1.000
_cell.angle_alpha   90.00
_cell.angle_beta   90.00
_cell.angle_gamma   90.00
#
_symmetry.space_group_name_H-M   'P 1'
#
loop_
_entity.id
_entity.type
_entity.pdbx_description
1 polymer ?
#
loop_
_entity_poly.entity_id
_entity_poly.type
_entity_poly.pdbx_seq_one_letter_code
_entity_poly.pdbx_strand_id
1 'polypeptide(L)'
;MADSFSEPGLFKGTGPEDCEIFVATIRRRALEQGKQRDNEWIALFASSYLIGDALYWYEGLDEDVQNDWSRLRPALLARFGRSCPPPTAASSTSVISAPAPPTTVPTPAAAPPATTTRPRPLVGKGRLKLLNSDGSLRGYAVKSGDVVDGLYRTWSTGPDDALLISFTTSHADEPFEIQIIDDPKTPQVTDCLAVCWEGLTRDIWESDATFIASSCSFSGITSTKNWNIKKNVWTISNNGELGVDYPKSDGGTERFQPVILHSDDYIYWLRPSRPDTRDFDPVRIVVEYVM
;
A
#
# COMPACT_ATOMS: atom_id res chain seq x y z
N MET A 1 20.55 -8.93 -12.05
CA MET A 1 19.27 -9.52 -12.45
C MET A 1 18.55 -9.91 -11.17
N ALA A 2 17.60 -9.09 -10.75
CA ALA A 2 16.74 -9.38 -9.61
C ALA A 2 15.32 -9.35 -10.17
N ASP A 3 14.67 -10.51 -10.21
CA ASP A 3 13.30 -10.64 -10.68
C ASP A 3 12.39 -9.77 -9.81
N SER A 4 11.57 -8.94 -10.47
CA SER A 4 10.56 -8.10 -9.84
C SER A 4 9.70 -8.93 -8.89
N PHE A 5 9.68 -8.53 -7.62
CA PHE A 5 8.92 -9.19 -6.57
C PHE A 5 7.42 -9.00 -6.82
N SER A 6 6.75 -10.00 -7.39
CA SER A 6 5.29 -10.08 -7.30
C SER A 6 4.93 -10.26 -5.83
N GLU A 7 4.37 -9.23 -5.20
CA GLU A 7 3.60 -9.42 -3.98
C GLU A 7 2.56 -10.53 -4.21
N PRO A 8 2.26 -11.37 -3.21
CA PRO A 8 1.16 -12.31 -3.33
C PRO A 8 -0.09 -11.50 -3.63
N GLY A 9 -0.59 -11.57 -4.86
CA GLY A 9 -1.87 -11.00 -5.20
C GLY A 9 -2.93 -11.54 -4.23
N LEU A 10 -3.87 -10.70 -3.82
CA LEU A 10 -4.91 -11.08 -2.87
C LEU A 10 -5.61 -12.36 -3.34
N PHE A 11 -5.57 -13.41 -2.52
CA PHE A 11 -6.06 -14.73 -2.89
C PHE A 11 -7.54 -14.87 -2.54
N LYS A 12 -8.38 -14.86 -3.59
CA LYS A 12 -9.85 -15.02 -3.49
C LYS A 12 -10.31 -16.47 -3.51
N GLY A 13 -9.46 -17.40 -3.94
CA GLY A 13 -9.84 -18.80 -4.18
C GLY A 13 -10.60 -19.03 -5.49
N THR A 14 -10.44 -18.14 -6.48
CA THR A 14 -11.20 -18.15 -7.75
C THR A 14 -10.87 -19.32 -8.67
N GLY A 15 -9.69 -19.93 -8.53
CA GLY A 15 -9.26 -21.04 -9.38
C GLY A 15 -8.00 -21.75 -8.90
N PRO A 16 -7.72 -22.94 -9.46
CA PRO A 16 -6.60 -23.76 -9.05
C PRO A 16 -5.23 -23.25 -9.49
N GLU A 17 -5.18 -22.54 -10.62
CA GLU A 17 -3.98 -21.81 -11.06
C GLU A 17 -3.60 -20.71 -10.06
N ASP A 18 -4.60 -19.96 -9.56
CA ASP A 18 -4.39 -18.91 -8.54
C ASP A 18 -3.83 -19.51 -7.24
N CYS A 19 -4.28 -20.71 -6.85
CA CYS A 19 -3.82 -21.39 -5.65
C CYS A 19 -2.35 -21.81 -5.74
N GLU A 20 -1.94 -22.35 -6.89
CA GLU A 20 -0.55 -22.74 -7.14
C GLU A 20 0.39 -21.52 -7.14
N ILE A 21 -0.02 -20.43 -7.81
CA ILE A 21 0.73 -19.17 -7.86
C ILE A 21 0.85 -18.57 -6.45
N PHE A 22 -0.24 -18.58 -5.68
CA PHE A 22 -0.25 -18.09 -4.31
C PHE A 22 0.73 -18.86 -3.42
N VAL A 23 0.63 -20.20 -3.40
CA VAL A 23 1.51 -21.05 -2.58
C VAL A 23 2.97 -20.91 -3.00
N ALA A 24 3.27 -20.80 -4.30
CA ALA A 24 4.62 -20.58 -4.80
C ALA A 24 5.18 -19.22 -4.34
N THR A 25 4.37 -18.17 -4.37
CA THR A 25 4.75 -16.82 -3.96
C THR A 25 5.04 -16.74 -2.46
N ILE A 26 4.17 -17.32 -1.62
CA ILE A 26 4.38 -17.41 -0.17
C ILE A 26 5.70 -18.14 0.16
N ARG A 27 5.99 -19.27 -0.50
CA ARG A 27 7.24 -20.00 -0.27
C ARG A 27 8.48 -19.22 -0.70
N ARG A 28 8.41 -18.53 -1.85
CA ARG A 28 9.50 -17.69 -2.34
C ARG A 28 9.80 -16.58 -1.33
N ARG A 29 8.76 -15.91 -0.83
CA ARG A 29 8.89 -14.86 0.16
C ARG A 29 9.44 -15.35 1.49
N ALA A 30 9.00 -16.52 1.95
CA ALA A 30 9.55 -17.17 3.15
C ALA A 30 11.04 -17.49 3.00
N LEU A 31 11.48 -17.90 1.81
CA LEU A 31 12.91 -18.15 1.54
C LEU A 31 13.72 -16.85 1.54
N GLU A 32 13.22 -15.79 0.91
CA GLU A 32 13.88 -14.47 0.87
C GLU A 32 14.09 -13.88 2.25
N GLN A 33 13.11 -14.05 3.15
CA GLN A 33 13.18 -13.57 4.53
C GLN A 33 13.98 -14.50 5.45
N GLY A 34 14.51 -15.62 4.94
CA GLY A 34 15.20 -16.64 5.76
C GLY A 34 14.28 -17.35 6.75
N LYS A 35 12.96 -17.34 6.49
CA LYS A 35 11.88 -17.84 7.35
C LYS A 35 11.22 -19.11 6.82
N GLN A 36 11.84 -19.81 5.88
CA GLN A 36 11.28 -21.01 5.23
C GLN A 36 11.01 -22.23 6.15
N ARG A 37 11.47 -22.21 7.40
CA ARG A 37 11.19 -23.24 8.42
C ARG A 37 10.23 -22.78 9.53
N ASP A 38 9.82 -21.52 9.47
CA ASP A 38 8.99 -20.89 10.49
C ASP A 38 7.51 -21.05 10.09
N ASN A 39 6.93 -22.22 10.39
CA ASN A 39 5.58 -22.57 9.92
C ASN A 39 4.50 -21.61 10.44
N GLU A 40 4.64 -21.12 11.67
CA GLU A 40 3.73 -20.14 12.26
C GLU A 40 3.82 -18.81 11.54
N TRP A 41 5.05 -18.33 11.31
CA TRP A 41 5.25 -17.09 10.57
C TRP A 41 4.71 -17.19 9.14
N ILE A 42 4.95 -18.31 8.45
CA ILE A 42 4.47 -18.49 7.08
C ILE A 42 2.94 -18.59 7.05
N ALA A 43 2.31 -19.23 8.03
CA ALA A 43 0.86 -19.35 8.12
C ALA A 43 0.20 -17.97 8.35
N LEU A 44 0.74 -17.19 9.30
CA LEU A 44 0.30 -15.83 9.56
C LEU A 44 0.51 -14.91 8.34
N PHE A 45 1.65 -15.08 7.67
CA PHE A 45 1.93 -14.33 6.45
C PHE A 45 1.00 -14.74 5.31
N ALA A 46 0.64 -16.02 5.18
CA ALA A 46 -0.31 -16.45 4.15
C ALA A 46 -1.74 -15.97 4.44
N SER A 47 -2.18 -16.02 5.70
CA SER A 47 -3.54 -15.64 6.09
C SER A 47 -3.83 -14.16 5.83
N SER A 48 -2.83 -13.27 5.94
CA SER A 48 -3.00 -11.84 5.65
C SER A 48 -3.35 -11.51 4.18
N TYR A 49 -3.16 -12.47 3.26
CA TYR A 49 -3.50 -12.29 1.84
C TYR A 49 -4.76 -13.05 1.42
N LEU A 50 -5.40 -13.80 2.33
CA LEU A 50 -6.66 -14.47 2.05
C LEU A 50 -7.81 -13.46 2.10
N ILE A 51 -8.63 -13.43 1.05
CA ILE A 51 -9.81 -12.57 1.00
C ILE A 51 -11.01 -13.32 0.41
N GLY A 52 -12.22 -12.79 0.60
CA GLY A 52 -13.44 -13.37 0.03
C GLY A 52 -13.67 -14.80 0.50
N ASP A 53 -14.00 -15.70 -0.42
CA ASP A 53 -14.33 -17.10 -0.12
C ASP A 53 -13.18 -17.89 0.52
N ALA A 54 -11.93 -17.54 0.20
CA ALA A 54 -10.76 -18.15 0.82
C ALA A 54 -10.61 -17.76 2.29
N LEU A 55 -10.97 -16.52 2.66
CA LEU A 55 -10.94 -16.07 4.05
C LEU A 55 -12.03 -16.76 4.87
N TYR A 56 -13.27 -16.81 4.37
CA TYR A 56 -14.37 -17.51 5.06
C TYR A 56 -14.08 -18.99 5.27
N TRP A 57 -13.42 -19.64 4.30
CA TRP A 57 -12.99 -21.03 4.46
C TRP A 57 -11.89 -21.17 5.51
N TYR A 58 -10.91 -20.26 5.54
CA TYR A 58 -9.80 -20.28 6.50
C TYR A 58 -10.28 -20.13 7.95
N GLU A 59 -11.21 -19.20 8.21
CA GLU A 59 -11.83 -19.01 9.54
C GLU A 59 -12.57 -20.26 10.04
N GLY A 60 -12.99 -21.15 9.13
CA GLY A 60 -13.66 -22.40 9.47
C GLY A 60 -12.71 -23.58 9.78
N LEU A 61 -11.40 -23.40 9.68
CA LEU A 61 -10.40 -24.43 10.00
C LEU A 61 -10.08 -24.45 11.50
N ASP A 62 -9.62 -25.59 12.01
CA ASP A 62 -9.11 -25.69 13.37
C ASP A 62 -7.89 -24.76 13.58
N GLU A 63 -7.75 -24.21 14.79
CA GLU A 63 -6.67 -23.28 15.15
C GLU A 63 -5.26 -23.88 14.89
N ASP A 64 -5.11 -25.19 15.11
CA ASP A 64 -3.89 -25.93 14.80
C ASP A 64 -3.56 -25.99 13.30
N VAL A 65 -4.57 -25.87 12.44
CA VAL A 65 -4.42 -25.86 10.98
C VAL A 65 -4.17 -24.44 10.50
N GLN A 66 -4.83 -23.45 11.12
CA GLN A 66 -4.65 -22.04 10.81
C GLN A 66 -3.22 -21.54 11.11
N ASN A 67 -2.64 -21.98 12.23
CA ASN A 67 -1.33 -21.50 12.69
C ASN A 67 -0.14 -22.33 12.18
N ASP A 68 -0.36 -23.42 11.44
CA ASP A 68 0.74 -24.27 10.94
C ASP A 68 0.72 -24.36 9.42
N TRP A 69 1.70 -23.72 8.77
CA TRP A 69 1.82 -23.74 7.31
C TRP A 69 1.92 -25.14 6.72
N SER A 70 2.50 -26.11 7.45
CA SER A 70 2.61 -27.49 6.99
C SER A 70 1.25 -28.19 6.88
N ARG A 71 0.26 -27.72 7.65
CA ARG A 71 -1.14 -28.17 7.66
C ARG A 71 -2.04 -27.29 6.79
N LEU A 72 -1.82 -25.98 6.80
CA LEU A 72 -2.59 -25.02 5.99
C LEU A 72 -2.37 -25.24 4.49
N ARG A 73 -1.12 -25.50 4.08
CA ARG A 73 -0.77 -25.73 2.67
C ARG A 73 -1.56 -26.89 2.03
N PRO A 74 -1.55 -28.13 2.57
CA PRO A 74 -2.31 -29.22 1.96
C PRO A 74 -3.82 -28.96 2.01
N ALA A 75 -4.33 -28.26 3.03
CA ALA A 75 -5.74 -27.86 3.08
C ALA A 75 -6.10 -26.88 1.94
N LEU A 76 -5.25 -25.88 1.68
CA LEU A 76 -5.41 -24.93 0.56
C LEU A 76 -5.42 -25.64 -0.79
N LEU A 77 -4.47 -26.55 -1.01
CA LEU A 77 -4.38 -27.32 -2.26
C LEU A 77 -5.55 -28.29 -2.44
N ALA A 78 -6.07 -28.87 -1.35
CA ALA A 78 -7.23 -29.75 -1.40
C ALA A 78 -8.52 -29.00 -1.73
N ARG A 79 -8.67 -27.77 -1.22
CA ARG A 79 -9.88 -26.96 -1.40
C ARG A 79 -9.89 -26.21 -2.73
N PHE A 80 -8.77 -25.57 -3.07
CA PHE A 80 -8.69 -24.63 -4.18
C PHE A 80 -7.75 -25.08 -5.29
N GLY A 81 -6.86 -26.06 -5.07
CA GLY A 81 -5.94 -26.56 -6.09
C GLY A 81 -6.61 -27.44 -7.15
N ARG A 82 -5.86 -27.81 -8.19
CA ARG A 82 -6.37 -28.77 -9.18
C ARG A 82 -6.64 -30.06 -8.42
N SER A 83 -7.86 -30.58 -8.55
CA SER A 83 -8.19 -31.93 -8.06
C SER A 83 -7.25 -32.91 -8.75
N CYS A 84 -6.11 -33.19 -8.12
CA CYS A 84 -5.32 -34.36 -8.45
C CYS A 84 -6.16 -35.53 -7.93
N PRO A 85 -6.55 -36.49 -8.80
CA PRO A 85 -7.14 -37.72 -8.30
C PRO A 85 -6.18 -38.31 -7.27
N PRO A 86 -6.67 -38.80 -6.13
CA PRO A 86 -5.80 -39.36 -5.11
C PRO A 86 -4.96 -40.48 -5.73
N PRO A 87 -3.64 -40.56 -5.48
CA PRO A 87 -2.97 -41.85 -5.54
C PRO A 87 -3.61 -42.71 -4.45
N THR A 88 -4.56 -43.54 -4.88
CA THR A 88 -4.97 -44.82 -4.28
C THR A 88 -4.69 -44.91 -2.78
N ALA A 89 -5.58 -44.35 -1.96
CA ALA A 89 -5.71 -44.81 -0.57
C ALA A 89 -6.41 -46.16 -0.62
N ALA A 90 -5.61 -47.22 -0.63
CA ALA A 90 -6.08 -48.56 -0.29
C ALA A 90 -6.87 -48.45 1.01
N SER A 91 -8.13 -48.85 0.95
CA SER A 91 -8.95 -49.13 2.10
C SER A 91 -8.20 -50.10 3.01
N SER A 92 -8.05 -49.77 4.28
CA SER A 92 -7.90 -50.73 5.36
C SER A 92 -8.31 -50.06 6.67
N THR A 93 -9.60 -50.14 6.94
CA THR A 93 -10.16 -50.18 8.29
C THR A 93 -9.56 -51.34 9.07
N SER A 94 -9.11 -51.08 10.31
CA SER A 94 -9.63 -51.72 11.54
C SER A 94 -8.60 -51.88 12.67
N VAL A 95 -8.91 -51.16 13.76
CA VAL A 95 -8.95 -51.54 15.19
C VAL A 95 -7.69 -52.16 15.84
N ILE A 96 -7.22 -51.57 16.94
CA ILE A 96 -7.15 -52.15 18.31
C ILE A 96 -6.63 -51.13 19.33
N SER A 97 -7.24 -51.19 20.52
CA SER A 97 -7.23 -50.31 21.68
C SER A 97 -5.95 -50.32 22.57
N ALA A 98 -5.76 -49.17 23.25
CA ALA A 98 -5.28 -48.95 24.64
C ALA A 98 -3.80 -49.29 25.02
N PRO A 99 -3.26 -48.79 26.18
CA PRO A 99 -3.64 -47.68 27.07
C PRO A 99 -2.50 -46.65 27.35
N ALA A 100 -2.86 -45.55 28.02
CA ALA A 100 -1.98 -44.43 28.42
C ALA A 100 -1.07 -44.71 29.64
N PRO A 101 0.00 -43.88 29.84
CA PRO A 101 0.48 -43.55 31.18
C PRO A 101 0.78 -42.02 31.32
N PRO A 102 1.20 -41.53 32.51
CA PRO A 102 0.43 -40.63 33.34
C PRO A 102 0.76 -39.13 33.15
N THR A 103 -0.20 -38.33 33.59
CA THR A 103 -0.16 -36.88 33.74
C THR A 103 0.98 -36.42 34.66
N THR A 104 1.95 -35.70 34.11
CA THR A 104 2.83 -34.82 34.88
C THR A 104 2.45 -33.38 34.59
N VAL A 105 1.87 -32.72 35.58
CA VAL A 105 1.62 -31.28 35.63
C VAL A 105 2.95 -30.56 35.87
N PRO A 106 3.35 -29.60 35.02
CA PRO A 106 4.28 -28.55 35.43
C PRO A 106 3.49 -27.28 35.77
N THR A 107 3.77 -26.81 36.99
CA THR A 107 3.67 -25.46 37.53
C THR A 107 3.42 -24.32 36.52
N PRO A 108 2.50 -23.37 36.77
CA PRO A 108 2.37 -22.17 35.95
C PRO A 108 3.61 -21.30 36.10
N ALA A 109 4.37 -21.11 35.03
CA ALA A 109 5.41 -20.09 34.95
C ALA A 109 4.76 -18.74 34.66
N ALA A 110 5.15 -17.73 35.43
CA ALA A 110 4.65 -16.36 35.35
C ALA A 110 4.83 -15.77 33.93
N ALA A 111 3.77 -15.18 33.40
CA ALA A 111 3.78 -14.47 32.13
C ALA A 111 4.70 -13.23 32.22
N PRO A 112 5.59 -12.99 31.23
CA PRO A 112 6.25 -11.70 31.09
C PRO A 112 5.23 -10.62 30.68
N PRO A 113 5.41 -9.36 31.10
CA PRO A 113 4.50 -8.28 30.77
C PRO A 113 4.47 -8.07 29.25
N ALA A 114 3.26 -7.95 28.69
CA ALA A 114 3.04 -7.57 27.31
C ALA A 114 3.69 -6.22 27.04
N THR A 115 4.85 -6.23 26.38
CA THR A 115 5.45 -5.00 25.85
C THR A 115 4.59 -4.56 24.68
N THR A 116 3.72 -3.57 24.92
CA THR A 116 3.05 -2.82 23.85
C THR A 116 4.12 -2.19 22.97
N THR A 117 4.49 -2.87 21.90
CA THR A 117 5.40 -2.37 20.87
C THR A 117 4.68 -1.25 20.14
N ARG A 118 4.95 0.00 20.54
CA ARG A 118 4.49 1.19 19.84
C ARG A 118 4.98 1.09 18.38
N PRO A 119 4.10 1.22 17.37
CA PRO A 119 4.50 1.11 15.97
C PRO A 119 5.58 2.16 15.69
N ARG A 120 6.68 1.70 15.10
CA ARG A 120 7.83 2.56 14.78
C ARG A 120 7.43 3.44 13.60
N PRO A 121 7.63 4.77 13.67
CA PRO A 121 7.37 5.63 12.53
C PRO A 121 8.21 5.18 11.33
N LEU A 122 7.53 4.97 10.19
CA LEU A 122 8.15 4.72 8.90
C LEU A 122 8.72 6.05 8.40
N VAL A 123 10.04 6.15 8.41
CA VAL A 123 10.77 7.27 7.82
C VAL A 123 11.19 6.86 6.42
N GLY A 124 10.66 7.54 5.41
CA GLY A 124 10.93 7.31 4.01
C GLY A 124 11.66 8.49 3.36
N LYS A 125 12.56 8.18 2.43
CA LYS A 125 13.15 9.16 1.50
C LYS A 125 13.03 8.62 0.09
N GLY A 126 12.68 9.49 -0.85
CA GLY A 126 12.46 9.04 -2.20
C GLY A 126 12.22 10.14 -3.21
N ARG A 127 11.83 9.72 -4.40
CA ARG A 127 11.39 10.55 -5.52
C ARG A 127 9.93 10.21 -5.84
N LEU A 128 9.18 11.20 -6.29
CA LEU A 128 7.80 10.98 -6.73
C LEU A 128 7.80 10.51 -8.19
N LYS A 129 7.34 9.28 -8.41
CA LYS A 129 7.27 8.62 -9.70
C LYS A 129 5.83 8.59 -10.19
N LEU A 130 5.62 8.96 -11.44
CA LEU A 130 4.32 9.01 -12.09
C LEU A 130 4.16 7.80 -13.00
N LEU A 131 3.14 7.00 -12.74
CA LEU A 131 2.78 5.83 -13.50
C LEU A 131 1.43 6.03 -14.17
N ASN A 132 1.29 5.53 -15.39
CA ASN A 132 -0.01 5.39 -16.03
C ASN A 132 -0.83 4.31 -15.32
N SER A 133 -2.13 4.23 -15.64
CA SER A 133 -3.02 3.20 -15.09
C SER A 133 -2.58 1.76 -15.42
N ASP A 134 -1.83 1.56 -16.51
CA ASP A 134 -1.23 0.27 -16.88
C ASP A 134 0.07 -0.06 -16.12
N GLY A 135 0.55 0.85 -15.27
CA GLY A 135 1.79 0.73 -14.51
C GLY A 135 3.05 1.15 -15.27
N SER A 136 2.93 1.60 -16.53
CA SER A 136 4.07 2.12 -17.29
C SER A 136 4.55 3.46 -16.70
N LEU A 137 5.87 3.65 -16.71
CA LEU A 137 6.49 4.88 -16.23
C LEU A 137 6.21 6.02 -17.21
N ARG A 138 5.57 7.08 -16.71
CA ARG A 138 5.38 8.34 -17.46
C ARG A 138 6.49 9.33 -17.17
N GLY A 139 6.92 9.42 -15.91
CA GLY A 139 8.05 10.27 -15.52
C GLY A 139 8.20 10.41 -14.00
N TYR A 140 8.95 11.42 -13.59
CA TYR A 140 9.16 11.81 -12.20
C TYR A 140 8.69 13.24 -12.00
N ALA A 141 8.05 13.53 -10.87
CA ALA A 141 7.66 14.90 -10.54
C ALA A 141 8.93 15.76 -10.43
N VAL A 142 8.93 16.94 -11.04
CA VAL A 142 10.07 17.86 -10.99
C VAL A 142 9.69 19.17 -10.32
N LYS A 143 10.70 19.84 -9.76
CA LYS A 143 10.54 21.24 -9.36
C LYS A 143 10.45 22.06 -10.64
N SER A 144 9.29 22.65 -10.92
CA SER A 144 9.12 23.52 -12.09
C SER A 144 10.19 24.63 -12.05
N GLY A 145 11.00 24.71 -13.10
CA GLY A 145 11.99 25.79 -13.25
C GLY A 145 11.35 27.15 -13.49
N ASP A 146 10.09 27.17 -13.91
CA ASP A 146 9.28 28.39 -14.04
C ASP A 146 8.57 28.64 -12.69
N VAL A 147 9.25 29.39 -11.83
CA VAL A 147 8.91 29.64 -10.41
C VAL A 147 7.70 30.58 -10.24
N VAL A 148 6.97 30.89 -11.31
CA VAL A 148 5.97 31.97 -11.28
C VAL A 148 4.86 31.69 -10.24
N ASP A 149 4.45 30.43 -10.06
CA ASP A 149 3.28 30.09 -9.23
C ASP A 149 3.53 29.04 -8.13
N GLY A 150 4.74 28.46 -8.02
CA GLY A 150 5.07 27.48 -6.97
C GLY A 150 4.37 26.11 -7.10
N LEU A 151 3.81 25.80 -8.26
CA LEU A 151 3.04 24.59 -8.53
C LEU A 151 3.93 23.45 -9.06
N TYR A 152 3.63 22.21 -8.62
CA TYR A 152 4.29 20.99 -9.10
C TYR A 152 3.36 20.22 -10.02
N ARG A 153 3.35 20.64 -11.29
CA ARG A 153 2.47 20.09 -12.34
C ARG A 153 3.25 19.41 -13.46
N THR A 154 4.57 19.51 -13.47
CA THR A 154 5.43 19.03 -14.55
C THR A 154 6.22 17.79 -14.15
N TRP A 155 6.67 17.05 -15.15
CA TRP A 155 7.46 15.83 -14.99
C TRP A 155 8.61 15.74 -15.98
N SER A 156 9.65 15.04 -15.55
CA SER A 156 10.79 14.66 -16.39
C SER A 156 10.80 13.15 -16.62
N THR A 157 11.33 12.73 -17.76
CA THR A 157 11.57 11.31 -18.05
C THR A 157 12.76 10.76 -17.28
N GLY A 158 13.66 11.63 -16.82
CA GLY A 158 14.88 11.28 -16.09
C GLY A 158 14.71 11.40 -14.57
N PRO A 159 15.35 10.52 -13.78
CA PRO A 159 15.25 10.57 -12.32
C PRO A 159 16.12 11.67 -11.71
N ASP A 160 17.09 12.23 -12.43
CA ASP A 160 18.11 13.15 -11.88
C ASP A 160 17.54 14.52 -11.50
N ASP A 161 16.53 15.00 -12.23
CA ASP A 161 15.83 16.26 -11.95
C ASP A 161 14.60 16.08 -11.03
N ALA A 162 14.37 14.85 -10.57
CA ALA A 162 13.20 14.51 -9.79
C ALA A 162 13.19 15.20 -8.43
N LEU A 163 11.99 15.60 -8.01
CA LEU A 163 11.74 16.15 -6.69
C LEU A 163 12.08 15.11 -5.64
N LEU A 164 13.06 15.44 -4.80
CA LEU A 164 13.44 14.63 -3.66
C LEU A 164 12.55 14.97 -2.48
N ILE A 165 12.03 13.93 -1.86
CA ILE A 165 11.12 14.05 -0.73
C ILE A 165 11.58 13.19 0.45
N SER A 166 11.19 13.62 1.63
CA SER A 166 11.26 12.83 2.86
C SER A 166 9.97 12.95 3.62
N PHE A 167 9.61 11.89 4.34
CA PHE A 167 8.40 11.88 5.14
C PHE A 167 8.57 10.93 6.33
N THR A 168 7.74 11.15 7.34
CA THR A 168 7.59 10.26 8.48
C THR A 168 6.11 9.96 8.63
N THR A 169 5.73 8.69 8.56
CA THR A 169 4.36 8.26 8.79
C THR A 169 4.30 7.27 9.97
N SER A 170 3.32 7.44 10.84
CA SER A 170 3.11 6.56 11.99
C SER A 170 2.32 5.30 11.60
N HIS A 171 1.39 5.45 10.65
CA HIS A 171 0.47 4.40 10.20
C HIS A 171 0.19 4.56 8.71
N ALA A 172 0.05 3.43 7.99
CA ALA A 172 -0.57 3.45 6.67
C ALA A 172 -1.97 4.05 6.81
N ASP A 173 -2.34 4.98 5.93
CA ASP A 173 -3.60 5.73 5.90
C ASP A 173 -3.78 6.91 6.89
N GLU A 174 -2.80 7.27 7.72
CA GLU A 174 -2.83 8.55 8.43
C GLU A 174 -2.27 9.67 7.53
N PRO A 175 -2.93 10.85 7.43
CA PRO A 175 -2.36 12.00 6.76
C PRO A 175 -1.02 12.38 7.37
N PHE A 176 -0.02 12.59 6.53
CA PHE A 176 1.30 13.05 6.95
C PHE A 176 1.79 14.22 6.10
N GLU A 177 2.85 14.86 6.58
CA GLU A 177 3.53 15.93 5.89
C GLU A 177 4.69 15.38 5.05
N ILE A 178 4.77 15.79 3.78
CA ILE A 178 5.91 15.50 2.91
C ILE A 178 6.83 16.71 2.90
N GLN A 179 8.08 16.49 3.24
CA GLN A 179 9.14 17.49 3.22
C GLN A 179 9.93 17.35 1.91
N ILE A 180 10.24 18.48 1.29
CA ILE A 180 11.05 18.58 0.07
C ILE A 180 12.50 18.81 0.49
N ILE A 181 13.39 17.97 -0.01
CA ILE A 181 14.81 17.99 0.36
C ILE A 181 15.68 18.30 -0.87
N ASP A 182 16.89 18.79 -0.63
CA ASP A 182 17.89 19.12 -1.67
C ASP A 182 18.77 17.94 -2.06
N ASP A 183 19.19 17.12 -1.09
CA ASP A 183 20.09 15.99 -1.28
C ASP A 183 19.62 14.77 -0.45
N PRO A 184 19.63 13.54 -1.01
CA PRO A 184 19.17 12.37 -0.29
C PRO A 184 20.11 11.93 0.86
N LYS A 185 21.42 12.16 0.70
CA LYS A 185 22.48 11.77 1.65
C LYS A 185 22.61 12.76 2.79
N THR A 186 22.56 14.05 2.48
CA THR A 186 22.58 15.16 3.45
C THR A 186 21.32 16.00 3.34
N PRO A 187 20.15 15.45 3.73
CA PRO A 187 18.87 16.11 3.51
C PRO A 187 18.78 17.40 4.31
N GLN A 188 18.71 18.54 3.62
CA GLN A 188 18.20 19.78 4.16
C GLN A 188 16.77 19.98 3.67
N VAL A 189 15.86 20.19 4.60
CA VAL A 189 14.46 20.51 4.27
C VAL A 189 14.44 21.91 3.66
N THR A 190 14.07 21.97 2.38
CA THR A 190 13.98 23.23 1.63
C THR A 190 12.57 23.79 1.65
N ASP A 191 11.55 22.93 1.65
CA ASP A 191 10.14 23.31 1.72
C ASP A 191 9.26 22.09 2.11
N CYS A 192 7.94 22.28 2.13
CA CYS A 192 6.97 21.20 2.28
C CYS A 192 6.08 21.09 1.05
N LEU A 193 5.75 19.85 0.67
CA LEU A 193 4.80 19.58 -0.37
C LEU A 193 3.38 19.77 0.19
N ALA A 194 2.58 20.58 -0.49
CA ALA A 194 1.22 20.93 -0.10
C ALA A 194 0.26 20.74 -1.27
N VAL A 195 -1.04 20.80 -0.98
CA VAL A 195 -2.12 20.77 -1.97
C VAL A 195 -2.86 22.10 -1.92
N CYS A 196 -3.12 22.70 -3.07
CA CYS A 196 -3.85 23.95 -3.19
C CYS A 196 -4.96 23.86 -4.23
N TRP A 197 -5.98 24.71 -4.07
CA TRP A 197 -7.06 24.87 -5.03
C TRP A 197 -6.86 26.15 -5.85
N GLU A 198 -6.91 26.04 -7.17
CA GLU A 198 -6.75 27.17 -8.07
C GLU A 198 -8.04 28.00 -8.19
N GLY A 199 -7.90 29.33 -8.17
CA GLY A 199 -8.98 30.24 -8.59
C GLY A 199 -10.13 30.45 -7.61
N LEU A 200 -10.03 29.92 -6.39
CA LEU A 200 -11.14 29.92 -5.43
C LEU A 200 -10.93 30.88 -4.27
N THR A 201 -12.00 31.58 -3.89
CA THR A 201 -12.08 32.35 -2.66
C THR A 201 -13.16 31.73 -1.78
N ARG A 202 -12.89 31.54 -0.48
CA ARG A 202 -13.79 30.89 0.51
C ARG A 202 -14.05 29.41 0.23
N ASP A 203 -14.94 28.79 1.00
CA ASP A 203 -15.26 27.35 0.97
C ASP A 203 -16.06 26.88 -0.26
N ILE A 204 -16.12 27.69 -1.32
CA ILE A 204 -16.83 27.38 -2.57
C ILE A 204 -16.21 26.15 -3.26
N TRP A 205 -14.92 25.91 -3.03
CA TRP A 205 -14.21 24.70 -3.49
C TRP A 205 -14.85 23.41 -2.94
N GLU A 206 -15.49 23.43 -1.77
CA GLU A 206 -16.22 22.27 -1.23
C GLU A 206 -17.51 21.99 -2.00
N SER A 207 -18.18 23.04 -2.47
CA SER A 207 -19.53 22.96 -3.04
C SER A 207 -19.58 22.51 -4.50
N ASP A 208 -18.48 22.58 -5.25
CA ASP A 208 -18.46 22.28 -6.68
C ASP A 208 -17.38 21.26 -7.03
N ALA A 209 -17.82 20.12 -7.55
CA ALA A 209 -16.96 19.00 -7.94
C ALA A 209 -16.13 19.27 -9.21
N THR A 210 -16.34 20.41 -9.89
CA THR A 210 -15.57 20.79 -11.08
C THR A 210 -14.21 21.41 -10.74
N PHE A 211 -14.01 21.83 -9.49
CA PHE A 211 -12.73 22.38 -9.06
C PHE A 211 -11.66 21.31 -8.99
N ILE A 212 -10.43 21.76 -9.18
CA ILE A 212 -9.27 20.88 -9.31
C ILE A 212 -8.19 21.35 -8.35
N ALA A 213 -7.64 20.40 -7.60
CA ALA A 213 -6.52 20.65 -6.72
C ALA A 213 -5.17 20.34 -7.42
N SER A 214 -4.11 21.00 -7.01
CA SER A 214 -2.75 20.79 -7.52
C SER A 214 -1.75 20.63 -6.38
N SER A 215 -0.70 19.86 -6.65
CA SER A 215 0.48 19.81 -5.78
C SER A 215 1.28 21.11 -5.88
N CYS A 216 1.86 21.56 -4.78
CA CYS A 216 2.58 22.83 -4.70
C CYS A 216 3.63 22.86 -3.60
N SER A 217 4.51 23.86 -3.74
CA SER A 217 5.50 24.31 -2.77
C SER A 217 4.78 25.14 -1.71
N PHE A 218 4.82 24.75 -0.43
CA PHE A 218 4.12 25.49 0.62
C PHE A 218 4.61 26.94 0.75
N SER A 219 5.93 27.16 0.69
CA SER A 219 6.53 28.51 0.73
C SER A 219 6.66 29.17 -0.64
N GLY A 220 6.64 28.39 -1.72
CA GLY A 220 6.81 28.87 -3.08
C GLY A 220 5.57 29.50 -3.71
N ILE A 221 4.40 29.35 -3.09
CA ILE A 221 3.18 30.02 -3.56
C ILE A 221 3.23 31.49 -3.15
N THR A 222 3.49 32.35 -4.14
CA THR A 222 3.57 33.81 -3.96
C THR A 222 2.30 34.55 -4.41
N SER A 223 1.24 33.83 -4.75
CA SER A 223 0.06 34.41 -5.40
C SER A 223 -0.69 35.39 -4.50
N THR A 224 -1.15 36.50 -5.11
CA THR A 224 -2.09 37.47 -4.53
C THR A 224 -3.51 36.91 -4.36
N LYS A 225 -3.76 35.68 -4.82
CA LYS A 225 -5.04 34.98 -4.70
C LYS A 225 -5.04 34.15 -3.41
N ASN A 226 -6.15 34.19 -2.66
CA ASN A 226 -6.34 33.41 -1.43
C ASN A 226 -6.50 31.91 -1.73
N TRP A 227 -5.40 31.21 -2.02
CA TRP A 227 -5.44 29.75 -2.21
C TRP A 227 -5.67 29.07 -0.86
N ASN A 228 -6.57 28.08 -0.82
CA ASN A 228 -6.69 27.21 0.34
C ASN A 228 -5.59 26.15 0.26
N ILE A 229 -4.44 26.45 0.85
CA ILE A 229 -3.26 25.59 0.86
C ILE A 229 -3.32 24.72 2.11
N LYS A 230 -3.23 23.40 1.93
CA LYS A 230 -3.14 22.45 3.04
C LYS A 230 -1.89 21.62 2.94
N LYS A 231 -1.19 21.55 4.07
CA LYS A 231 -0.16 20.56 4.36
C LYS A 231 -0.75 19.48 5.27
N ASN A 232 -0.03 18.38 5.43
CA ASN A 232 -0.47 17.25 6.24
C ASN A 232 -1.77 16.60 5.72
N VAL A 233 -1.82 16.40 4.40
CA VAL A 233 -2.96 15.81 3.66
C VAL A 233 -2.52 14.60 2.85
N TRP A 234 -1.25 14.20 2.93
CA TRP A 234 -0.71 13.13 2.12
C TRP A 234 -0.96 11.80 2.79
N THR A 235 -1.46 10.83 2.06
CA THR A 235 -1.57 9.44 2.52
C THR A 235 -0.72 8.57 1.62
N ILE A 236 -0.24 7.45 2.17
CA ILE A 236 0.49 6.45 1.42
C ILE A 236 -0.14 5.10 1.70
N SER A 237 -0.59 4.43 0.65
CA SER A 237 -1.10 3.07 0.78
C SER A 237 0.04 2.07 0.89
N ASN A 238 -0.30 0.85 1.29
CA ASN A 238 0.67 -0.24 1.47
C ASN A 238 1.50 -0.55 0.21
N ASN A 239 0.96 -0.28 -0.97
CA ASN A 239 1.64 -0.45 -2.25
C ASN A 239 2.52 0.76 -2.66
N GLY A 240 2.69 1.74 -1.77
CA GLY A 240 3.51 2.93 -1.99
C GLY A 240 2.85 4.00 -2.86
N GLU A 241 1.56 3.88 -3.18
CA GLU A 241 0.83 4.94 -3.89
C GLU A 241 0.52 6.10 -2.95
N LEU A 242 0.78 7.29 -3.46
CA LEU A 242 0.50 8.54 -2.80
C LEU A 242 -0.92 9.00 -3.13
N GLY A 243 -1.68 9.26 -2.08
CA GLY A 243 -3.01 9.86 -2.14
C GLY A 243 -3.04 11.21 -1.43
N VAL A 244 -4.15 11.92 -1.63
CA VAL A 244 -4.47 13.14 -0.89
C VAL A 244 -5.78 12.93 -0.16
N ASP A 245 -5.75 12.96 1.16
CA ASP A 245 -6.93 12.96 2.01
C ASP A 245 -7.16 14.38 2.54
N TYR A 246 -8.10 15.07 1.93
CA TYR A 246 -8.38 16.47 2.23
C TYR A 246 -9.50 16.58 3.28
N PRO A 247 -9.31 17.36 4.36
CA PRO A 247 -10.35 17.55 5.37
C PRO A 247 -11.50 18.42 4.86
N LYS A 248 -12.74 17.96 5.05
CA LYS A 248 -13.98 18.70 4.75
C LYS A 248 -14.41 19.54 5.96
N SER A 249 -15.19 20.60 5.72
CA SER A 249 -15.77 21.45 6.77
C SER A 249 -16.71 20.71 7.74
N ASP A 250 -17.32 19.59 7.31
CA ASP A 250 -18.18 18.74 8.14
C ASP A 250 -17.41 17.82 9.10
N GLY A 251 -16.07 17.87 9.08
CA GLY A 251 -15.19 17.03 9.87
C GLY A 251 -14.85 15.67 9.23
N GLY A 252 -15.39 15.39 8.03
CA GLY A 252 -15.00 14.23 7.22
C GLY A 252 -13.69 14.45 6.45
N THR A 253 -13.22 13.40 5.78
CA THR A 253 -12.12 13.49 4.81
C THR A 253 -12.59 13.07 3.42
N GLU A 254 -11.96 13.64 2.40
CA GLU A 254 -12.18 13.28 1.01
C GLU A 254 -10.87 12.85 0.37
N ARG A 255 -10.87 11.65 -0.21
CA ARG A 255 -9.71 11.16 -0.95
C ARG A 255 -9.75 11.63 -2.39
N PHE A 256 -8.70 12.32 -2.82
CA PHE A 256 -8.52 12.70 -4.23
C PHE A 256 -7.66 11.69 -4.97
N GLN A 257 -7.95 11.57 -6.26
CA GLN A 257 -7.20 10.73 -7.19
C GLN A 257 -6.36 11.61 -8.11
N PRO A 258 -5.09 11.24 -8.36
CA PRO A 258 -4.26 11.96 -9.30
C PRO A 258 -4.69 11.60 -10.72
N VAL A 259 -4.83 12.62 -11.56
CA VAL A 259 -5.20 12.51 -12.97
C VAL A 259 -4.33 13.46 -13.79
N ILE A 260 -4.30 13.24 -15.10
CA ILE A 260 -3.67 14.14 -16.06
C ILE A 260 -4.72 14.67 -17.02
N LEU A 261 -4.75 15.98 -17.23
CA LEU A 261 -5.63 16.61 -18.20
C LEU A 261 -5.00 16.54 -19.61
N HIS A 262 -5.76 16.09 -20.61
CA HIS A 262 -5.27 15.92 -22.00
C HIS A 262 -4.74 17.21 -22.64
N SER A 263 -5.26 18.37 -22.23
CA SER A 263 -4.95 19.64 -22.90
C SER A 263 -3.58 20.22 -22.56
N ASP A 264 -3.08 19.97 -21.35
CA ASP A 264 -1.83 20.58 -20.85
C ASP A 264 -0.82 19.59 -20.29
N ASP A 265 -1.18 18.30 -20.21
CA ASP A 265 -0.33 17.27 -19.62
C ASP A 265 0.12 17.67 -18.20
N TYR A 266 -0.80 18.21 -17.38
CA TYR A 266 -0.54 18.55 -15.98
C TYR A 266 -1.28 17.62 -15.01
N ILE A 267 -0.64 17.36 -13.86
CA ILE A 267 -1.22 16.55 -12.78
C ILE A 267 -2.17 17.40 -11.98
N TYR A 268 -3.31 16.79 -11.74
CA TYR A 268 -4.41 17.33 -10.99
C TYR A 268 -4.92 16.31 -9.99
N TRP A 269 -5.48 16.79 -8.90
CA TRP A 269 -6.14 15.98 -7.89
C TRP A 269 -7.64 16.18 -8.01
N LEU A 270 -8.36 15.12 -8.39
CA LEU A 270 -9.80 15.15 -8.61
C LEU A 270 -10.56 14.39 -7.54
N ARG A 271 -11.79 14.87 -7.30
CA ARG A 271 -12.80 14.13 -6.54
C ARG A 271 -13.31 12.94 -7.36
N PRO A 272 -13.46 11.75 -6.74
CA PRO A 272 -14.00 10.57 -7.43
C PRO A 272 -15.42 10.77 -7.98
N SER A 273 -16.21 11.67 -7.39
CA SER A 273 -17.62 11.90 -7.76
C SER A 273 -17.82 12.81 -8.97
N ARG A 274 -16.76 13.19 -9.70
CA ARG A 274 -16.88 14.09 -10.85
C ARG A 274 -17.51 13.35 -12.04
N PRO A 275 -18.65 13.84 -12.58
CA PRO A 275 -19.39 13.13 -13.64
C PRO A 275 -18.75 13.25 -15.02
N ASP A 276 -17.79 14.16 -15.20
CA ASP A 276 -17.09 14.39 -16.47
C ASP A 276 -15.59 14.28 -16.29
N THR A 277 -15.08 13.06 -16.51
CA THR A 277 -13.65 12.71 -16.49
C THR A 277 -13.12 12.40 -17.88
N ARG A 278 -13.85 12.75 -18.95
CA ARG A 278 -13.49 12.33 -20.32
C ARG A 278 -12.16 12.91 -20.81
N ASP A 279 -11.79 14.08 -20.30
CA ASP A 279 -10.55 14.77 -20.64
C ASP A 279 -9.39 14.42 -19.69
N PHE A 280 -9.62 13.49 -18.75
CA PHE A 280 -8.66 13.14 -17.71
C PHE A 280 -8.23 11.68 -17.79
N ASP A 281 -6.91 11.46 -17.81
CA ASP A 281 -6.32 10.14 -17.67
C ASP A 281 -6.00 9.86 -16.20
N PRO A 282 -6.55 8.79 -15.61
CA PRO A 282 -6.16 8.38 -14.27
C PRO A 282 -4.70 7.91 -14.25
N VAL A 283 -3.97 8.38 -13.25
CA VAL A 283 -2.56 8.04 -13.03
C VAL A 283 -2.34 7.59 -11.59
N ARG A 284 -1.15 7.06 -11.33
CA ARG A 284 -0.72 6.65 -9.99
C ARG A 284 0.58 7.37 -9.68
N ILE A 285 0.66 8.01 -8.53
CA ILE A 285 1.89 8.60 -8.03
C ILE A 285 2.43 7.63 -6.98
N VAL A 286 3.66 7.18 -7.14
CA VAL A 286 4.32 6.25 -6.21
C VAL A 286 5.63 6.82 -5.70
N VAL A 287 6.01 6.48 -4.48
CA VAL A 287 7.31 6.85 -3.94
C VAL A 287 8.35 5.82 -4.38
N GLU A 288 9.36 6.27 -5.12
CA GLU A 288 10.57 5.50 -5.39
C GLU A 288 11.62 5.80 -4.32
N TYR A 289 11.94 4.82 -3.48
CA TYR A 289 12.87 5.02 -2.36
C TYR A 289 14.31 5.19 -2.85
N VAL A 290 15.00 6.19 -2.28
CA VAL A 290 16.41 6.47 -2.54
C VAL A 290 17.20 6.15 -1.28
N MET A 291 18.21 5.27 -1.38
CA MET A 291 19.11 4.90 -0.28
C MET A 291 20.27 5.89 -0.10
#